data_AF-A0A517LMU8-F1
#
_entry.id   AF-A0A517LMU8-F1
#
_cell.length_a   1.000
_cell.length_b   1.000
_cell.length_c   1.000
_cell.angle_alpha   90.00
_cell.angle_beta   90.00
_cell.angle_gamma   90.00
#
_symmetry.space_group_name_H-M   'P 1'
#
loop_
_entity.id
_entity.type
_entity.pdbx_description
1 polymer ?
#
loop_
_entity_poly.entity_id
_entity_poly.type
_entity_poly.pdbx_seq_one_letter_code
_entity_poly.pdbx_strand_id
1 'polypeptide(L)'
;MSYTNSTNLKVKPGSGSVPQSAVFDLKTRTMKKKVNDTTLSDQIPRLWIRQIPSFILAYHDRGCFKAEEVTIHNIKSDIAKWEDDNKQDVRKFIALIKMISDFVKMTAEKKIEVRYREGTGLGLRKQGAGVAPVLPDVLTAQWAGQRDPDVDEEIEDDSDSGRMRIDDGDNGDFGLDDDLRDWDSNSEKDFTACSAEECGYCGHCSY
;
A
#
# COMPACT_ATOMS: atom_id res chain seq x y z
N MET A 1 42.82 19.14 9.93
CA MET A 1 41.36 19.24 10.16
C MET A 1 40.73 17.98 9.62
N SER A 2 40.49 17.01 10.51
CA SER A 2 39.91 15.71 10.16
C SER A 2 38.40 15.79 10.29
N TYR A 3 37.68 15.66 9.18
CA TYR A 3 36.24 15.51 9.15
C TYR A 3 35.87 14.16 9.78
N THR A 4 35.22 14.19 10.95
CA THR A 4 34.67 12.99 11.59
C THR A 4 33.38 12.61 10.88
N ASN A 5 33.47 11.57 10.05
CA ASN A 5 32.34 11.02 9.31
C ASN A 5 31.46 10.16 10.25
N SER A 6 30.17 10.49 10.21
CA SER A 6 29.00 9.61 10.33
C SER A 6 28.82 8.80 11.62
N THR A 7 27.89 9.27 12.44
CA THR A 7 27.26 8.51 13.53
C THR A 7 26.70 7.17 13.03
N ASN A 8 27.16 6.06 13.61
CA ASN A 8 26.65 4.71 13.36
C ASN A 8 25.11 4.64 13.55
N LEU A 9 24.36 4.38 12.48
CA LEU A 9 22.92 4.15 12.53
C LEU A 9 22.65 2.83 13.25
N LYS A 10 22.16 2.91 14.49
CA LYS A 10 21.74 1.73 15.25
C LYS A 10 20.29 1.39 14.92
N VAL A 11 20.09 0.45 14.00
CA VAL A 11 18.77 -0.14 13.76
C VAL A 11 18.48 -1.12 14.89
N LYS A 12 17.41 -0.87 15.65
CA LYS A 12 16.90 -1.81 16.65
C LYS A 12 15.67 -2.51 16.09
N PRO A 13 15.62 -3.85 16.07
CA PRO A 13 14.40 -4.57 15.75
C PRO A 13 13.32 -4.18 16.75
N GLY A 14 12.16 -3.75 16.26
CA GLY A 14 10.99 -3.53 17.12
C GLY A 14 10.50 -4.87 17.65
N SER A 15 10.62 -5.11 18.94
CA SER A 15 10.05 -6.29 19.60
C SER A 15 8.66 -5.96 20.16
N GLY A 16 7.61 -6.63 19.66
CA GLY A 16 6.28 -6.58 20.25
C GLY A 16 5.15 -6.27 19.26
N SER A 17 3.94 -6.71 19.60
CA SER A 17 2.73 -6.39 18.85
C SER A 17 2.33 -4.93 19.09
N VAL A 18 2.17 -4.15 18.02
CA VAL A 18 1.66 -2.77 18.11
C VAL A 18 0.15 -2.83 18.28
N PRO A 19 -0.43 -2.27 19.36
CA PRO A 19 -1.87 -2.27 19.52
C PRO A 19 -2.50 -1.40 18.43
N GLN A 20 -3.63 -1.85 17.86
CA GLN A 20 -4.34 -1.13 16.80
C GLN A 20 -4.74 0.30 17.22
N SER A 21 -4.95 0.53 18.52
CA SER A 21 -5.23 1.86 19.08
C SER A 21 -4.06 2.85 19.00
N ALA A 22 -2.83 2.37 18.80
CA ALA A 22 -1.65 3.19 18.57
C ALA A 22 -1.43 3.51 17.07
N VAL A 23 -2.20 2.87 16.18
CA VAL A 23 -2.16 3.13 14.74
C VAL A 23 -3.07 4.32 14.41
N PHE A 24 -2.55 5.25 13.61
CA PHE A 24 -3.29 6.39 13.08
C PHE A 24 -3.02 6.56 11.59
N ASP A 25 -3.94 7.22 10.89
CA ASP A 25 -3.74 7.66 9.51
C ASP A 25 -3.55 9.18 9.51
N LEU A 26 -2.51 9.65 8.83
CA LEU A 26 -2.17 11.07 8.70
C LEU A 26 -2.48 11.53 7.28
N LYS A 27 -3.23 12.61 7.15
CA LYS A 27 -3.47 13.30 5.88
C LYS A 27 -3.06 14.75 5.98
N THR A 28 -2.47 15.23 4.89
CA THR A 28 -2.14 16.63 4.72
C THR A 28 -3.00 17.25 3.62
N ARG A 29 -3.38 18.51 3.82
CA ARG A 29 -4.15 19.31 2.87
C ARG A 29 -3.64 20.73 2.85
N THR A 30 -3.78 21.41 1.72
CA THR A 30 -3.52 22.84 1.64
C THR A 30 -4.61 23.62 2.39
N MET A 31 -4.25 24.72 3.06
CA MET A 31 -5.20 25.65 3.70
C MET A 31 -6.31 26.11 2.76
N LYS A 32 -6.05 26.16 1.45
CA LYS A 32 -7.05 26.53 0.43
C LYS A 32 -8.28 25.61 0.42
N LYS A 33 -8.14 24.35 0.84
CA LYS A 33 -9.24 23.36 0.82
C LYS A 33 -10.03 23.30 2.13
N LYS A 34 -9.59 23.98 3.19
CA LYS A 34 -10.14 23.84 4.55
C LYS A 34 -11.64 24.15 4.66
N VAL A 35 -12.15 25.13 3.90
CA VAL A 35 -13.55 25.57 4.00
C VAL A 35 -14.54 24.49 3.55
N ASN A 36 -14.17 23.67 2.56
CA ASN A 36 -15.03 22.65 1.96
C ASN A 36 -14.39 21.26 2.05
N ASP A 37 -13.67 20.97 3.14
CA ASP A 37 -12.88 19.75 3.25
C ASP A 37 -13.77 18.53 3.54
N THR A 38 -13.69 17.52 2.66
CA THR A 38 -14.36 16.22 2.79
C THR A 38 -13.40 15.08 3.12
N THR A 39 -12.13 15.41 3.43
CA THR A 39 -11.06 14.42 3.55
C THR A 39 -11.38 13.35 4.58
N LEU A 40 -11.93 13.73 5.75
CA LEU A 40 -12.30 12.74 6.75
C LEU A 40 -13.39 11.79 6.22
N SER A 41 -14.51 12.32 5.73
CA SER A 41 -15.64 11.50 5.24
C SER A 41 -15.24 10.56 4.11
N ASP A 42 -14.40 11.04 3.19
CA ASP A 42 -13.92 10.27 2.04
C ASP A 42 -13.00 9.11 2.47
N GLN A 43 -12.35 9.23 3.63
CA GLN A 43 -11.47 8.18 4.15
C GLN A 43 -12.19 7.19 5.07
N ILE A 44 -13.39 7.48 5.59
CA ILE A 44 -14.10 6.59 6.53
C ILE A 44 -14.23 5.14 6.02
N PRO A 45 -14.65 4.85 4.77
CA PRO A 45 -14.75 3.47 4.29
C PRO A 45 -13.43 2.70 4.40
N ARG A 46 -12.33 3.37 4.05
CA ARG A 46 -10.97 2.81 4.10
C ARG A 46 -10.52 2.57 5.55
N LEU A 47 -10.82 3.52 6.44
CA LEU A 47 -10.46 3.44 7.86
C LEU A 47 -11.28 2.37 8.58
N TRP A 48 -12.55 2.16 8.18
CA TRP A 48 -13.38 1.04 8.62
C TRP A 48 -12.76 -0.30 8.24
N ILE A 49 -12.39 -0.53 6.97
CA ILE A 49 -11.74 -1.81 6.56
C ILE A 49 -10.45 -2.05 7.34
N ARG A 50 -9.65 -1.00 7.55
CA ARG A 50 -8.36 -1.10 8.26
C ARG A 50 -8.50 -1.13 9.79
N GLN A 51 -9.70 -0.91 10.33
CA GLN A 51 -9.95 -0.80 11.77
C GLN A 51 -9.03 0.22 12.46
N ILE A 52 -8.86 1.41 11.86
CA ILE A 52 -7.99 2.48 12.39
C ILE A 52 -8.88 3.55 13.05
N PRO A 53 -8.83 3.72 14.39
CA PRO A 53 -9.74 4.61 15.11
C PRO A 53 -9.25 6.06 15.22
N SER A 54 -8.00 6.34 14.86
CA SER A 54 -7.40 7.67 14.97
C SER A 54 -7.00 8.22 13.61
N PHE A 55 -7.41 9.45 13.33
CA PHE A 55 -7.14 10.14 12.07
C PHE A 55 -6.60 11.53 12.36
N ILE A 56 -5.46 11.87 11.78
CA ILE A 56 -4.83 13.19 11.92
C ILE A 56 -4.97 13.91 10.60
N LEU A 57 -5.53 15.12 10.63
CA LEU A 57 -5.64 16.00 9.48
C LEU A 57 -4.84 17.27 9.75
N ALA A 58 -3.81 17.50 8.94
CA ALA A 58 -2.93 18.65 9.06
C ALA A 58 -3.05 19.55 7.84
N TYR A 59 -3.45 20.80 8.04
CA TYR A 59 -3.44 21.78 6.96
C TYR A 59 -2.11 22.52 6.91
N HIS A 60 -1.60 22.74 5.70
CA HIS A 60 -0.39 23.52 5.46
C HIS A 60 -0.67 24.77 4.64
N ASP A 61 0.11 25.81 4.91
CA ASP A 61 0.24 26.97 4.03
C ASP A 61 1.64 26.93 3.39
N ARG A 62 1.70 26.67 2.07
CA ARG A 62 2.95 26.57 1.30
C ARG A 62 4.02 25.66 1.93
N GLY A 63 3.61 24.48 2.41
CA GLY A 63 4.50 23.50 3.05
C GLY A 63 4.73 23.73 4.55
N CYS A 64 4.32 24.87 5.11
CA CYS A 64 4.43 25.16 6.54
C CYS A 64 3.18 24.68 7.29
N PHE A 65 3.38 23.85 8.32
CA PHE A 65 2.32 23.38 9.21
C PHE A 65 2.35 24.18 10.51
N LYS A 66 1.19 24.68 10.92
CA LYS A 66 1.01 25.34 12.21
C LYS A 66 0.26 24.41 13.15
N ALA A 67 0.58 24.45 14.44
CA ALA A 67 0.01 23.50 15.42
C ALA A 67 -1.51 23.64 15.52
N GLU A 68 -2.03 24.87 15.42
CA GLU A 68 -3.46 25.19 15.40
C GLU A 68 -4.20 24.70 14.14
N GLU A 69 -3.46 24.29 13.11
CA GLU A 69 -4.00 23.76 11.85
C GLU A 69 -3.93 22.23 11.77
N VAL A 70 -3.56 21.57 12.87
CA VAL A 70 -3.54 20.11 13.00
C VAL A 70 -4.68 19.66 13.90
N THR A 71 -5.54 18.79 13.37
CA THR A 71 -6.66 18.20 14.12
C THR A 71 -6.43 16.70 14.29
N ILE A 72 -6.58 16.23 15.52
CA ILE A 72 -6.57 14.80 15.86
C ILE A 72 -8.02 14.37 16.09
N HIS A 73 -8.51 13.47 15.25
CA HIS A 73 -9.85 12.94 15.30
C HIS A 73 -9.84 11.53 15.90
N ASN A 74 -10.66 11.31 16.93
CA ASN A 74 -11.10 9.98 17.33
C ASN A 74 -12.38 9.66 16.56
N ILE A 75 -12.28 8.77 15.58
CA ILE A 75 -13.32 8.55 14.58
C ILE A 75 -14.13 7.28 14.83
N LYS A 76 -14.03 6.70 16.04
CA LYS A 76 -14.77 5.47 16.39
C LYS A 76 -16.27 5.60 16.18
N SER A 77 -16.86 6.74 16.59
CA SER A 77 -18.28 7.02 16.39
C SER A 77 -18.63 7.18 14.92
N ASP A 78 -17.75 7.82 14.13
CA ASP A 78 -17.97 8.05 12.70
C ASP A 78 -17.92 6.73 11.93
N ILE A 79 -16.97 5.85 12.28
CA ILE A 79 -16.87 4.49 11.73
C ILE A 79 -18.12 3.67 12.07
N ALA A 80 -18.57 3.69 13.33
CA ALA A 80 -19.76 2.95 13.75
C ALA A 80 -21.03 3.44 13.05
N LYS A 81 -21.17 4.76 12.92
CA LYS A 81 -22.28 5.37 12.19
C LYS A 81 -22.23 5.01 10.70
N TRP A 82 -21.06 5.14 10.07
CA TRP A 82 -20.91 4.79 8.66
C TRP A 82 -21.22 3.31 8.41
N GLU A 83 -20.79 2.41 9.30
CA GLU A 83 -21.15 0.99 9.19
C GLU A 83 -22.67 0.79 9.28
N ASP A 84 -23.34 1.47 10.22
CA ASP A 84 -24.80 1.43 10.37
C ASP A 84 -25.52 1.89 9.09
N ASP A 85 -25.11 3.05 8.57
CA ASP A 85 -25.65 3.67 7.37
C ASP A 85 -25.40 2.80 6.10
N ASN A 86 -24.31 2.02 6.08
CA ASN A 86 -23.88 1.22 4.92
C ASN A 86 -24.06 -0.30 5.13
N LYS A 87 -24.84 -0.73 6.13
CA LYS A 87 -25.05 -2.15 6.49
C LYS A 87 -25.37 -3.06 5.29
N GLN A 88 -26.20 -2.58 4.38
CA GLN A 88 -26.60 -3.37 3.22
C GLN A 88 -25.43 -3.60 2.25
N ASP A 89 -24.63 -2.58 1.99
CA ASP A 89 -23.49 -2.68 1.09
C ASP A 89 -22.34 -3.48 1.72
N VAL A 90 -22.14 -3.35 3.04
CA VAL A 90 -21.22 -4.23 3.79
C VAL A 90 -21.64 -5.70 3.67
N ARG A 91 -22.94 -6.02 3.77
CA ARG A 91 -23.43 -7.40 3.55
C ARG A 91 -23.17 -7.89 2.13
N LYS A 92 -23.38 -7.04 1.11
CA LYS A 92 -23.06 -7.39 -0.29
C LYS A 92 -21.57 -7.63 -0.47
N PHE A 93 -20.73 -6.80 0.13
CA PHE A 93 -19.27 -6.96 0.09
C PHE A 93 -18.81 -8.28 0.73
N ILE A 94 -19.34 -8.63 1.90
CA ILE A 94 -19.06 -9.92 2.55
C ILE A 94 -19.53 -11.09 1.68
N ALA A 95 -20.73 -11.00 1.11
CA ALA A 95 -21.25 -12.03 0.22
C ALA A 95 -20.37 -12.20 -1.03
N LEU A 96 -19.88 -11.09 -1.59
CA LEU A 96 -18.99 -11.09 -2.74
C LEU A 96 -17.64 -11.74 -2.44
N ILE A 97 -17.01 -11.42 -1.30
CA ILE A 97 -15.75 -12.08 -0.88
C ILE A 97 -15.95 -13.59 -0.75
N LYS A 98 -17.06 -14.02 -0.13
CA LYS A 98 -17.39 -15.45 0.00
C LYS A 98 -17.57 -16.13 -1.35
N MET A 99 -18.34 -15.50 -2.25
CA MET A 99 -18.57 -16.00 -3.61
C MET A 99 -17.26 -16.17 -4.38
N ILE A 100 -16.37 -15.17 -4.30
CA ILE A 100 -15.04 -15.24 -4.92
C ILE A 100 -14.25 -16.40 -4.31
N SER A 101 -14.19 -16.51 -2.99
CA SER A 101 -13.46 -17.58 -2.30
C SER A 101 -13.97 -18.97 -2.67
N ASP A 102 -15.28 -19.16 -2.71
CA ASP A 102 -15.90 -20.45 -3.03
C ASP A 102 -15.65 -20.82 -4.50
N PHE A 103 -15.76 -19.86 -5.42
CA PHE A 103 -15.44 -20.07 -6.83
C PHE A 103 -13.96 -20.46 -7.04
N VAL A 104 -13.02 -19.80 -6.35
CA VAL A 104 -11.60 -20.16 -6.35
C VAL A 104 -11.41 -21.61 -5.87
N LYS A 105 -12.08 -22.00 -4.77
CA LYS A 105 -11.99 -23.36 -4.22
C LYS A 105 -12.58 -24.42 -5.16
N MET A 106 -13.53 -24.10 -6.01
CA MET A 106 -14.08 -25.04 -7.00
C MET A 106 -13.16 -25.23 -8.21
N THR A 107 -12.25 -24.28 -8.46
CA THR A 107 -11.34 -24.32 -9.61
C THR A 107 -10.10 -25.18 -9.29
N ALA A 108 -9.63 -25.98 -10.26
CA ALA A 108 -8.48 -26.86 -10.08
C ALA A 108 -7.18 -26.08 -9.80
N GLU A 109 -6.96 -24.98 -10.51
CA GLU A 109 -5.75 -24.14 -10.41
C GLU A 109 -5.73 -23.23 -9.18
N LYS A 110 -6.85 -23.12 -8.43
CA LYS A 110 -7.02 -22.22 -7.28
C LYS A 110 -6.63 -20.76 -7.56
N LYS A 111 -6.69 -20.35 -8.83
CA LYS A 111 -6.35 -19.03 -9.35
C LYS A 111 -7.43 -18.60 -10.32
N ILE A 112 -7.86 -17.35 -10.21
CA ILE A 112 -8.86 -16.74 -11.08
C ILE A 112 -8.49 -15.29 -11.34
N GLU A 113 -9.01 -14.76 -12.43
CA GLU A 113 -9.06 -13.32 -12.69
C GLU A 113 -10.42 -12.78 -12.27
N VAL A 114 -10.42 -11.67 -11.54
CA VAL A 114 -11.63 -10.93 -11.15
C VAL A 114 -11.65 -9.63 -11.92
N ARG A 115 -12.67 -9.43 -12.76
CA ARG A 115 -12.80 -8.23 -13.60
C ARG A 115 -14.13 -7.55 -13.36
N TYR A 116 -14.08 -6.26 -13.04
CA TYR A 116 -15.28 -5.41 -13.07
C TYR A 116 -15.38 -4.69 -14.42
N ARG A 117 -16.59 -4.60 -14.97
CA ARG A 117 -16.91 -3.77 -16.13
C ARG A 117 -18.24 -3.09 -15.86
N GLU A 118 -18.27 -1.77 -16.00
CA GLU A 118 -19.49 -0.98 -15.87
C GLU A 118 -20.60 -1.51 -16.81
N GLY A 119 -21.85 -1.49 -16.35
CA GLY A 119 -23.01 -2.04 -17.07
C GLY A 119 -23.12 -3.58 -17.08
N THR A 120 -22.01 -4.32 -17.00
CA THR A 120 -22.03 -5.80 -16.99
C THR A 120 -21.78 -6.41 -15.61
N GLY A 121 -21.16 -5.67 -14.69
CA GLY A 121 -20.86 -6.10 -13.33
C GLY A 121 -19.54 -6.86 -13.19
N LEU A 122 -19.46 -7.70 -12.15
CA LEU A 122 -18.26 -8.46 -11.81
C LEU A 122 -18.25 -9.80 -12.54
N GLY A 123 -17.18 -10.06 -13.29
CA GLY A 123 -16.92 -11.34 -13.94
C GLY A 123 -15.76 -12.09 -13.29
N LEU A 124 -15.96 -13.40 -13.07
CA LEU A 124 -14.92 -14.34 -12.61
C LEU A 124 -14.47 -15.20 -13.79
N ARG A 125 -13.17 -15.29 -14.04
CA ARG A 125 -12.60 -15.96 -15.22
C ARG A 125 -11.39 -16.79 -14.84
N LYS A 126 -11.06 -17.77 -15.68
CA LYS A 126 -9.75 -18.42 -15.61
C LYS A 126 -8.66 -17.39 -15.88
N GLN A 127 -7.56 -17.46 -15.13
CA GLN A 127 -6.40 -16.59 -15.35
C GLN A 127 -5.86 -16.79 -16.77
N GLY A 128 -5.50 -15.69 -17.45
CA GLY A 128 -4.89 -15.73 -18.78
C GLY A 128 -3.58 -16.52 -18.80
N ALA A 129 -3.29 -17.17 -19.93
CA ALA A 129 -2.03 -17.89 -20.12
C ALA A 129 -0.83 -16.92 -20.02
N GLY A 130 0.26 -17.37 -19.41
CA GLY A 130 1.49 -16.57 -19.25
C GLY A 130 1.45 -15.55 -18.11
N VAL A 131 0.35 -15.42 -17.37
CA VAL A 131 0.29 -14.54 -16.19
C VAL A 131 0.96 -15.24 -15.00
N ALA A 132 1.95 -14.59 -14.40
CA ALA A 132 2.64 -15.11 -13.23
C ALA A 132 1.67 -15.30 -12.03
N PRO A 133 1.91 -16.30 -11.16
CA PRO A 133 1.20 -16.42 -9.90
C PRO A 133 1.36 -15.17 -9.04
N VAL A 134 0.31 -14.77 -8.31
CA VAL A 134 0.38 -13.65 -7.35
C VAL A 134 1.27 -13.99 -6.16
N LEU A 135 1.29 -15.26 -5.74
CA LEU A 135 2.17 -15.75 -4.68
C LEU A 135 3.36 -16.48 -5.34
N PRO A 136 4.61 -16.04 -5.10
CA PRO A 136 5.80 -16.77 -5.52
C PRO A 136 5.81 -18.22 -5.03
N ASP A 137 6.41 -19.12 -5.81
CA ASP A 137 6.43 -20.56 -5.49
C ASP A 137 7.15 -20.85 -4.16
N VAL A 138 8.24 -20.13 -3.88
CA VAL A 138 8.99 -20.23 -2.61
C VAL A 138 8.09 -19.93 -1.40
N LEU A 139 7.32 -18.84 -1.46
CA LEU A 139 6.40 -18.47 -0.38
C LEU A 139 5.23 -19.46 -0.27
N THR A 140 4.77 -19.99 -1.41
CA THR A 140 3.71 -21.00 -1.45
C THR A 140 4.15 -22.28 -0.73
N ALA A 141 5.35 -22.78 -1.02
CA ALA A 141 5.93 -23.95 -0.36
C ALA A 141 6.11 -23.72 1.14
N GLN A 142 6.70 -22.57 1.52
CA GLN A 142 6.92 -22.20 2.91
C GLN A 142 5.61 -22.18 3.71
N TRP A 143 4.56 -21.54 3.17
CA TRP A 143 3.26 -21.44 3.85
C TRP A 143 2.46 -22.74 3.85
N ALA A 144 2.72 -23.64 2.90
CA ALA A 144 2.17 -25.00 2.89
C ALA A 144 2.85 -25.93 3.92
N GLY A 145 3.86 -25.45 4.65
CA GLY A 145 4.65 -26.25 5.57
C GLY A 145 5.69 -27.15 4.87
N GLN A 146 5.90 -26.94 3.58
CA GLN A 146 6.98 -27.56 2.81
C GLN A 146 8.22 -26.70 2.99
N ARG A 147 8.87 -26.84 4.15
CA ARG A 147 10.21 -26.29 4.35
C ARG A 147 11.16 -27.04 3.42
N ASP A 148 11.97 -26.29 2.69
CA ASP A 148 13.13 -26.86 2.01
C ASP A 148 14.09 -27.39 3.10
N PRO A 149 14.37 -28.70 3.15
CA PRO A 149 15.29 -29.25 4.16
C PRO A 149 16.74 -28.78 3.95
N ASP A 150 17.08 -28.15 2.81
CA ASP A 150 18.45 -27.75 2.48
C ASP A 150 18.76 -26.27 2.81
N VAL A 151 17.85 -25.55 3.49
CA VAL A 151 18.15 -24.24 4.10
C VAL A 151 18.22 -24.41 5.61
N ASP A 152 19.18 -25.21 6.05
CA ASP A 152 19.76 -25.07 7.38
C ASP A 152 20.52 -23.73 7.38
N GLU A 153 19.82 -22.63 7.69
CA GLU A 153 20.50 -21.49 8.31
C GLU A 153 20.89 -21.95 9.73
N GLU A 154 22.03 -22.64 9.80
CA GLU A 154 22.83 -22.71 11.01
C GLU A 154 23.15 -21.26 11.40
N ILE A 155 22.37 -20.72 12.34
CA ILE A 155 22.78 -19.53 13.07
C ILE A 155 23.89 -20.01 14.01
N GLU A 156 25.10 -20.15 13.45
CA GLU A 156 26.32 -20.20 14.24
C GLU A 156 26.50 -18.82 14.87
N ASP A 157 26.26 -18.76 16.18
CA ASP A 157 26.70 -17.67 17.05
C ASP A 157 28.23 -17.71 17.09
N ASP A 158 28.88 -17.11 16.07
CA ASP A 158 30.32 -16.93 16.08
C ASP A 158 30.70 -15.47 15.92
N SER A 159 31.14 -14.94 17.06
CA SER A 159 31.85 -13.68 17.18
C SER A 159 33.19 -13.77 16.43
N ASP A 160 33.24 -13.39 15.16
CA ASP A 160 34.51 -12.91 14.61
C ASP A 160 34.38 -11.87 13.48
N SER A 161 35.31 -10.93 13.56
CA SER A 161 35.50 -9.72 12.79
C SER A 161 35.91 -9.96 11.33
N GLY A 162 34.95 -10.35 10.49
CA GLY A 162 35.11 -10.45 9.04
C GLY A 162 34.96 -9.11 8.31
N ARG A 163 36.07 -8.46 7.99
CA ARG A 163 36.16 -7.17 7.28
C ARG A 163 35.78 -7.34 5.79
N MET A 164 34.52 -7.08 5.41
CA MET A 164 34.11 -7.07 4.00
C MET A 164 34.33 -5.67 3.41
N ARG A 165 35.29 -5.55 2.48
CA ARG A 165 35.55 -4.33 1.71
C ARG A 165 34.50 -4.21 0.62
N ILE A 166 33.70 -3.15 0.65
CA ILE A 166 32.90 -2.73 -0.51
C ILE A 166 33.70 -1.64 -1.22
N ASP A 167 33.88 -1.86 -2.52
CA ASP A 167 34.56 -1.04 -3.49
C ASP A 167 33.67 0.16 -3.84
N ASP A 168 34.08 1.35 -3.41
CA ASP A 168 33.42 2.62 -3.73
C ASP A 168 33.92 3.11 -5.10
N GLY A 169 33.10 2.92 -6.13
CA GLY A 169 33.44 3.37 -7.47
C GLY A 169 32.24 3.49 -8.40
N ASP A 170 31.38 4.49 -8.18
CA ASP A 170 30.92 5.35 -9.28
C ASP A 170 30.27 6.63 -8.74
N ASN A 171 30.82 7.78 -9.15
CA ASN A 171 30.33 9.11 -8.81
C ASN A 171 29.38 9.58 -9.92
N GLY A 172 28.07 9.36 -9.73
CA GLY A 172 27.01 9.95 -10.54
C GLY A 172 26.49 11.24 -9.92
N ASP A 173 27.03 12.37 -10.40
CA ASP A 173 26.51 13.72 -10.23
C ASP A 173 25.03 13.81 -10.69
N PHE A 174 24.10 14.01 -9.75
CA PHE A 174 22.72 14.35 -10.08
C PHE A 174 22.45 15.78 -9.61
N GLY A 175 22.76 16.70 -10.53
CA GLY A 175 22.38 18.11 -10.46
C GLY A 175 20.89 18.25 -10.20
N LEU A 176 20.58 19.06 -9.19
CA LEU A 176 19.24 19.57 -8.92
C LEU A 176 18.85 20.50 -10.07
N ASP A 177 18.10 19.99 -11.03
CA ASP A 177 17.41 20.85 -12.00
C ASP A 177 15.99 21.16 -11.51
N ASP A 178 15.72 22.45 -11.53
CA ASP A 178 14.54 23.15 -11.07
C ASP A 178 13.45 23.03 -12.14
N ASP A 179 12.50 22.12 -11.96
CA ASP A 179 11.27 22.11 -12.75
C ASP A 179 10.03 22.00 -11.86
N LEU A 180 9.78 23.11 -11.15
CA LEU A 180 8.47 23.51 -10.63
C LEU A 180 7.47 23.74 -11.78
N ARG A 181 6.76 22.70 -12.26
CA ARG A 181 5.55 22.91 -13.09
C ARG A 181 4.41 21.92 -12.82
N ASP A 182 3.30 22.52 -12.35
CA ASP A 182 1.94 22.28 -12.82
C ASP A 182 1.20 21.00 -12.36
N TRP A 183 0.73 21.01 -11.10
CA TRP A 183 -0.33 20.12 -10.61
C TRP A 183 -1.70 20.82 -10.71
N ASP A 184 -2.09 21.24 -11.91
CA ASP A 184 -3.50 21.47 -12.23
C ASP A 184 -3.74 21.29 -13.73
N SER A 185 -3.91 20.03 -14.14
CA SER A 185 -4.57 19.76 -15.42
C SER A 185 -5.52 18.59 -15.24
N ASN A 186 -6.80 18.94 -15.29
CA ASN A 186 -7.95 18.05 -15.39
C ASN A 186 -7.99 17.33 -16.76
N SER A 187 -6.92 16.59 -17.05
CA SER A 187 -6.91 15.53 -18.05
C SER A 187 -6.76 14.22 -17.28
N GLU A 188 -7.61 13.24 -17.57
CA GLU A 188 -7.40 11.86 -17.15
C GLU A 188 -6.08 11.39 -17.75
N LYS A 189 -4.96 11.63 -17.05
CA LYS A 189 -3.69 11.02 -17.40
C LYS A 189 -3.85 9.54 -17.09
N ASP A 190 -3.95 8.74 -18.14
CA ASP A 190 -3.93 7.29 -18.04
C ASP A 190 -2.55 6.89 -17.48
N PHE A 191 -2.52 6.61 -16.17
CA PHE A 191 -1.32 6.12 -15.49
C PHE A 191 -1.04 4.66 -15.81
N THR A 192 -1.81 4.05 -16.71
CA THR A 192 -1.48 2.76 -17.27
C THR A 192 -0.87 3.04 -18.64
N ALA A 193 0.30 2.49 -18.96
CA ALA A 193 0.86 2.58 -20.31
C ALA A 193 0.00 1.82 -21.36
N CYS A 194 -1.26 1.52 -21.04
CA CYS A 194 -2.13 0.57 -21.70
C CYS A 194 -3.39 1.30 -22.18
N SER A 195 -3.45 1.67 -23.46
CA SER A 195 -4.68 2.19 -24.05
C SER A 195 -5.77 1.10 -24.06
N ALA A 196 -6.99 1.48 -23.69
CA ALA A 196 -8.16 0.59 -23.59
C ALA A 196 -8.53 -0.03 -24.95
N GLU A 197 -8.21 0.64 -26.05
CA GLU A 197 -8.54 0.24 -27.42
C GLU A 197 -7.51 -0.72 -28.03
N GLU A 198 -6.24 -0.66 -27.58
CA GLU A 198 -5.13 -1.29 -28.29
C GLU A 198 -4.59 -2.54 -27.58
N CYS A 199 -4.50 -2.53 -26.25
CA CYS A 199 -3.93 -3.66 -25.49
C CYS A 199 -4.85 -4.25 -24.42
N GLY A 200 -5.96 -3.58 -24.09
CA GLY A 200 -6.95 -4.08 -23.14
C GLY A 200 -6.38 -4.38 -21.75
N TYR A 201 -5.35 -3.64 -21.32
CA TYR A 201 -4.57 -3.80 -20.08
C TYR A 201 -3.76 -5.12 -20.03
N CYS A 202 -2.63 -5.16 -20.74
CA CYS A 202 -1.75 -6.33 -20.84
C CYS A 202 -0.55 -6.32 -19.86
N GLY A 203 -0.27 -5.19 -19.21
CA GLY A 203 0.83 -5.07 -18.23
C GLY A 203 2.25 -5.14 -18.81
N HIS A 204 2.41 -5.10 -20.13
CA HIS A 204 3.71 -5.18 -20.83
C HIS A 204 4.05 -3.92 -21.62
N CYS A 205 3.20 -2.89 -21.57
CA CYS A 205 3.47 -1.65 -22.28
C CYS A 205 4.50 -0.81 -21.53
N SER A 206 5.54 -0.39 -22.25
CA SER A 206 6.49 0.63 -21.80
C SER A 206 5.91 2.02 -22.04
N TYR A 207 6.14 2.95 -21.11
CA TYR A 207 5.85 4.37 -21.31
C TYR A 207 6.71 4.99 -22.42
#